data_AF-A0A1F4DV33-F1
#
_entry.id   AF-A0A1F4DV33-F1
#
_cell.length_a   1.000
_cell.length_b   1.000
_cell.length_c   1.000
_cell.angle_alpha   90.00
_cell.angle_beta   90.00
_cell.angle_gamma   90.00
#
_symmetry.space_group_name_H-M   'P 1'
#
loop_
_entity.id
_entity.type
_entity.pdbx_description
1 polymer ?
#
loop_
_entity_poly.entity_id
_entity_poly.type
_entity_poly.pdbx_seq_one_letter_code
_entity_poly.pdbx_strand_id
1 'polypeptide(L)' 'MKFSKVTKSPVFPAGHKWQFEKRKDGYESDITALVRRMLEDESIREDQRAAWERWRNDNSVLKNS' A
#
# COMPACT_ATOMS: atom_id res chain seq x y z
N MET A 1 24.56 10.06 2.00
CA MET A 1 23.26 9.39 1.79
C MET A 1 22.38 10.30 0.95
N LYS A 2 22.02 9.89 -0.27
CA LYS A 2 21.00 10.61 -1.05
C LYS A 2 19.65 10.29 -0.41
N PHE A 3 19.00 11.27 0.19
CA PHE A 3 17.57 11.20 0.51
C PHE A 3 16.82 11.15 -0.83
N SER A 4 16.72 9.97 -1.43
CA SER A 4 15.93 9.79 -2.64
C SER A 4 14.48 10.00 -2.24
N LYS A 5 13.96 11.19 -2.58
CA LYS A 5 12.55 11.58 -2.68
C LYS A 5 11.62 10.62 -1.95
N VAL A 6 11.24 10.95 -0.71
CA VAL A 6 10.04 10.35 -0.11
C VAL A 6 8.92 10.57 -1.11
N THR A 7 8.46 9.50 -1.75
CA THR A 7 7.30 9.54 -2.64
C THR A 7 6.14 10.02 -1.80
N LYS A 8 5.49 11.11 -2.22
CA LYS A 8 4.28 11.58 -1.54
C LYS A 8 3.24 10.48 -1.69
N SER A 9 2.58 10.12 -0.60
CA SER A 9 1.48 9.15 -0.65
C SER A 9 0.40 9.61 -1.63
N PRO A 10 -0.26 8.68 -2.34
CA PRO A 10 -1.28 9.01 -3.30
C PRO A 10 -2.45 9.72 -2.63
N VAL A 11 -2.93 10.80 -3.24
CA VAL A 11 -4.10 11.55 -2.79
C VAL A 11 -5.22 11.33 -3.79
N PHE A 12 -6.34 10.79 -3.31
CA PHE A 12 -7.50 10.52 -4.13
C PHE A 12 -8.52 11.66 -4.03
N PRO A 13 -9.27 11.96 -5.11
CA PRO A 13 -10.36 12.91 -5.07
C PRO A 13 -11.42 12.54 -4.03
N ALA A 14 -12.12 13.55 -3.51
CA ALA A 14 -13.28 13.33 -2.66
C ALA A 14 -14.33 12.47 -3.39
N GLY A 15 -14.81 11.42 -2.73
CA GLY A 15 -15.79 10.49 -3.30
C GLY A 15 -15.21 9.41 -4.22
N HIS A 16 -13.88 9.31 -4.35
CA HIS A 16 -13.25 8.16 -5.02
C HIS A 16 -13.68 6.85 -4.35
N LYS A 17 -14.10 5.88 -5.15
CA LYS A 17 -14.50 4.54 -4.70
C LYS A 17 -13.76 3.50 -5.52
N TRP A 18 -13.17 2.52 -4.85
CA TRP A 18 -12.65 1.34 -5.51
C TRP A 18 -13.80 0.42 -5.94
N GLN A 19 -13.65 -0.23 -7.09
CA GLN A 19 -14.63 -1.17 -7.63
C GLN A 19 -14.71 -2.40 -6.72
N PHE A 20 -15.66 -2.39 -5.78
CA PHE A 20 -15.84 -3.47 -4.83
C PHE A 20 -16.49 -4.68 -5.50
N GLU A 21 -15.77 -5.79 -5.58
CA GLU A 21 -16.31 -7.06 -6.05
C GLU A 21 -15.60 -8.20 -5.33
N LYS A 22 -16.39 -9.11 -4.73
CA LYS A 22 -15.86 -10.33 -4.12
C LYS A 22 -15.54 -11.38 -5.17
N ARG A 23 -14.56 -12.22 -4.90
CA ARG A 23 -14.31 -13.43 -5.70
C ARG A 23 -15.52 -14.35 -5.61
N LYS A 24 -15.84 -14.98 -6.75
CA LYS A 24 -16.95 -15.94 -6.85
C LYS A 24 -16.59 -17.29 -6.21
N ASP A 25 -15.30 -17.61 -6.17
CA ASP A 25 -14.81 -18.89 -5.67
C ASP A 25 -14.25 -18.76 -4.25
N GLY A 26 -15.06 -19.17 -3.27
CA GLY A 26 -14.68 -19.25 -1.87
C GLY A 26 -15.13 -18.05 -1.01
N TYR A 27 -14.79 -18.10 0.28
CA TYR A 27 -15.10 -17.02 1.21
C TYR A 27 -14.09 -15.88 1.08
N GLU A 28 -14.60 -14.67 0.82
CA GLU A 28 -13.84 -13.42 0.90
C GLU A 28 -14.63 -12.43 1.77
N SER A 29 -13.97 -11.91 2.82
CA SER A 29 -14.56 -10.85 3.65
C SER A 29 -14.64 -9.54 2.86
N ASP A 30 -15.54 -8.62 3.25
CA ASP A 30 -15.64 -7.30 2.62
C ASP A 30 -14.31 -6.54 2.67
N ILE A 31 -13.61 -6.63 3.80
CA ILE A 31 -12.32 -5.97 3.99
C ILE A 31 -11.27 -6.57 3.04
N THR A 32 -11.23 -7.90 2.93
CA THR A 32 -10.27 -8.58 2.04
C THR A 32 -10.51 -8.19 0.58
N ALA A 33 -11.77 -8.16 0.14
CA ALA A 33 -12.13 -7.75 -1.22
C ALA A 33 -11.74 -6.29 -1.50
N LEU A 34 -12.01 -5.39 -0.55
CA LEU A 34 -11.65 -3.98 -0.67
C LEU A 34 -10.13 -3.78 -0.76
N VAL A 35 -9.36 -4.35 0.16
CA VAL A 35 -7.89 -4.22 0.17
C VAL A 35 -7.31 -4.77 -1.13
N ARG A 36 -7.77 -5.94 -1.60
CA ARG A 36 -7.33 -6.49 -2.88
C ARG A 36 -7.58 -5.52 -4.03
N ARG A 37 -8.79 -4.95 -4.12
CA ARG A 37 -9.16 -3.99 -5.17
C ARG A 37 -8.37 -2.67 -5.08
N MET A 38 -8.00 -2.24 -3.89
CA MET A 38 -7.09 -1.10 -3.71
C MET A 38 -5.69 -1.40 -4.25
N LEU A 39 -5.17 -2.62 -4.04
CA LEU A 39 -3.84 -3.02 -4.51
C LEU A 39 -3.73 -3.20 -6.03
N GLU A 40 -4.87 -3.22 -6.74
CA GLU A 40 -4.90 -3.15 -8.21
C GLU A 40 -4.55 -1.75 -8.72
N ASP A 41 -4.64 -0.71 -7.87
CA ASP A 41 -4.17 0.65 -8.18
C ASP A 41 -2.65 0.74 -8.05
N GLU A 42 -1.98 1.07 -9.15
CA GLU A 42 -0.51 1.14 -9.20
C GLU A 42 0.06 2.18 -8.24
N SER A 43 -0.64 3.30 -8.01
CA SER A 43 -0.18 4.36 -7.11
C SER A 43 -0.12 3.89 -5.66
N ILE A 44 -1.07 3.02 -5.25
CA ILE A 44 -1.09 2.40 -3.92
C ILE A 44 -0.01 1.33 -3.83
N ARG A 45 0.14 0.52 -4.87
CA ARG A 45 1.15 -0.56 -4.91
C ARG A 45 2.57 -0.02 -4.80
N GLU A 46 2.87 1.08 -5.50
CA GLU A 46 4.17 1.74 -5.43
C GLU A 46 4.44 2.35 -4.06
N ASP A 47 3.45 3.04 -3.47
CA ASP A 47 3.57 3.62 -2.13
C ASP A 47 3.85 2.55 -1.07
N GLN A 48 3.11 1.42 -1.11
CA GLN A 48 3.35 0.30 -0.20
C GLN A 48 4.74 -0.31 -0.37
N ARG A 49 5.21 -0.48 -1.62
CA ARG A 49 6.56 -0.99 -1.89
C ARG A 49 7.62 -0.04 -1.34
N ALA A 50 7.49 1.26 -1.59
CA ALA A 50 8.42 2.27 -1.11
C ALA A 50 8.43 2.33 0.43
N ALA A 51 7.27 2.26 1.07
CA ALA A 51 7.15 2.22 2.52
C ALA A 51 7.83 0.97 3.11
N TRP A 52 7.63 -0.20 2.50
CA TRP A 52 8.25 -1.46 2.90
C TRP A 52 9.77 -1.47 2.72
N GLU A 53 10.27 -0.97 1.60
CA GLU A 53 11.71 -0.82 1.34
C GLU A 53 12.36 0.15 2.32
N ARG A 54 11.72 1.28 2.60
CA ARG A 54 12.19 2.21 3.63
C ARG A 54 12.28 1.52 4.98
N TRP A 55 11.23 0.82 5.41
CA TRP A 55 11.23 0.12 6.70
C TRP A 55 12.34 -0.95 6.77
N ARG A 56 12.48 -1.81 5.74
CA ARG A 56 13.52 -2.85 5.72
C ARG A 56 14.94 -2.31 5.71
N ASN A 57 15.16 -1.18 5.03
CA ASN A 57 16.49 -0.59 4.89
C ASN A 57 16.84 0.37 6.04
N ASP A 58 15.89 0.64 6.95
CA ASP A 58 16.11 1.45 8.12
C ASP A 58 16.91 0.67 9.19
N ASN A 59 18.22 0.63 9.00
CA ASN A 59 19.18 0.03 9.94
C ASN A 59 19.21 0.70 11.32
N SER A 60 18.47 1.80 11.53
CA SER A 60 18.38 2.45 12.85
C SER A 60 17.57 1.62 13.85
N VAL A 61 16.65 0.77 13.38
CA VAL A 61 15.81 -0.10 14.23
C VAL A 61 16.62 -1.20 14.91
N LEU A 62 17.71 -1.67 14.28
CA LEU A 62 18.59 -2.72 14.81
C LEU A 62 19.76 -2.20 15.65
N LYS A 63 20.03 -0.88 15.66
CA LYS A 63 21.17 -0.30 16.40
C LYS A 63 20.86 0.05 17.86
N ASN A 64 19.59 -0.03 18.27
CA ASN A 64 19.12 0.26 19.62
C ASN A 64 18.45 -0.97 20.29
N SER A 65 18.67 -2.19 19.78
CA SER A 65 18.22 -3.45 20.41
C SER A 65 19.40 -4.24 20.98
#